data_AF-A0A4R7PKW5-F1
#
_entry.id   AF-A0A4R7PKW5-F1
#
_cell.length_a   1.000
_cell.length_b   1.000
_cell.length_c   1.000
_cell.angle_alpha   90.00
_cell.angle_beta   90.00
_cell.angle_gamma   90.00
#
_symmetry.space_group_name_H-M   'P 1'
#
loop_
_entity.id
_entity.type
_entity.pdbx_description
1 polymer ?
#
loop_
_entity_poly.entity_id
_entity_poly.type
_entity_poly.pdbx_seq_one_letter_code
_entity_poly.pdbx_strand_id
1 'polypeptide(L)'
;MPLKTTNLKFTTKLRFALTLAVLVTYTFSSAQEVIQDSIVKTEIAQETSTQKRVKIDGVVAVVGDYIVLDSDLDKQFAQLEASGVSKSDLPTRCQLFGKLLEDKLYAHHAIQDSIVVNDLEVRSQIDQQFSYILEQMDGNLDKMLKFYNKDSEQSLRDEMFEINKSQQLAARMKEKIVEDIEVTPEEVRQYFNDIPKEERPFFGTELKVAQIVVIPKIAQAEKQKVIDRLNEFKADVVERGASFTSKVVLYTDDVASRKTGGLYTLNRKRPQMVKEFRDVAFSMQEGEISDPFETDFGYHIIYLEKIRGQEYDVRHILLRPEVTTKAIKEAKEKIELVRKRIVDKEITFAQAAREFSDEEETRNDGGQLINPRTQDYNFELTKMDPELYTQIQSLKDNEITPVLQDEDRVNPIKFKIMTVTDRIDEHEADFAKDYLKIKNLTEQDKQFKAIEKWVNEKIMDTYININGDYRNCDFQSNWLKKE
;
A
#
# COMPACT_ATOMS: atom_id res chain seq x y z
N MET A 1 46.26 48.02 1.95
CA MET A 1 46.64 49.18 2.78
C MET A 1 46.33 48.85 4.24
N PRO A 2 47.33 48.49 5.07
CA PRO A 2 47.09 47.96 6.43
C PRO A 2 47.27 49.03 7.52
N LEU A 3 46.29 49.14 8.42
CA LEU A 3 46.32 49.90 9.68
C LEU A 3 45.33 49.26 10.67
N LYS A 4 45.53 49.25 11.99
CA LYS A 4 46.78 49.17 12.78
C LYS A 4 46.37 48.70 14.19
N THR A 5 47.19 47.88 14.83
CA THR A 5 47.00 47.42 16.23
C THR A 5 47.02 48.55 17.25
N THR A 6 46.23 48.43 18.33
CA THR A 6 46.69 48.86 19.67
C THR A 6 46.02 48.09 20.82
N ASN A 7 46.86 47.49 21.69
CA ASN A 7 46.52 47.01 23.03
C ASN A 7 46.64 48.16 24.05
N LEU A 8 46.06 48.00 25.26
CA LEU A 8 46.57 48.43 26.59
C LEU A 8 45.57 47.96 27.68
N LYS A 9 45.91 46.94 28.51
CA LYS A 9 46.46 47.00 29.90
C LYS A 9 45.58 47.76 30.93
N PHE A 10 45.04 47.18 32.01
CA PHE A 10 45.59 46.50 33.22
C PHE A 10 45.70 47.44 34.46
N THR A 11 45.60 46.89 35.69
CA THR A 11 45.86 47.50 37.04
C THR A 11 44.74 48.42 37.62
N THR A 12 44.45 48.54 38.94
CA THR A 12 44.96 47.91 40.20
C THR A 12 44.02 48.10 41.43
N LYS A 13 44.20 47.24 42.47
CA LYS A 13 44.01 47.37 43.97
C LYS A 13 43.54 48.74 44.56
N LEU A 14 42.85 48.85 45.71
CA LEU A 14 43.28 48.44 47.08
C LEU A 14 42.19 48.72 48.17
N ARG A 15 42.38 48.25 49.42
CA ARG A 15 41.50 48.33 50.62
C ARG A 15 41.81 49.51 51.58
N PHE A 16 40.84 49.88 52.45
CA PHE A 16 40.94 50.30 53.89
C PHE A 16 39.51 50.68 54.41
N ALA A 17 39.13 50.90 55.70
CA ALA A 17 39.76 50.83 57.04
C ALA A 17 38.68 50.70 58.19
N LEU A 18 39.14 50.36 59.42
CA LEU A 18 38.78 50.77 60.83
C LEU A 18 37.36 51.35 61.18
N THR A 19 36.76 51.29 62.40
CA THR A 19 37.03 50.79 63.80
C THR A 19 35.65 50.72 64.55
N LEU A 20 35.42 50.15 65.76
CA LEU A 20 36.03 50.37 67.10
C LEU A 20 35.56 49.30 68.14
N ALA A 21 36.20 49.27 69.33
CA ALA A 21 36.03 48.34 70.47
C ALA A 21 34.66 48.39 71.21
N VAL A 22 34.32 47.50 72.17
CA VAL A 22 34.87 47.39 73.56
C VAL A 22 34.71 45.97 74.18
N LEU A 23 35.67 45.57 75.03
CA LEU A 23 35.64 44.36 75.89
C LEU A 23 34.74 44.50 77.13
N VAL A 24 34.13 43.40 77.59
CA VAL A 24 34.26 42.93 78.99
C VAL A 24 34.30 41.40 79.02
N THR A 25 35.26 40.82 79.74
CA THR A 25 35.38 39.39 80.04
C THR A 25 34.70 39.04 81.36
N TYR A 26 34.02 37.89 81.47
CA TYR A 26 34.05 37.06 82.68
C TYR A 26 33.62 35.61 82.37
N THR A 27 34.41 34.64 82.82
CA THR A 27 34.10 33.21 82.76
C THR A 27 33.72 32.70 84.13
N PHE A 28 32.54 32.09 84.27
CA PHE A 28 32.23 31.13 85.32
C PHE A 28 31.36 30.02 84.75
N SER A 29 31.80 28.76 84.89
CA SER A 29 30.97 27.59 84.64
C SER A 29 30.19 27.22 85.89
N SER A 30 28.91 26.87 85.76
CA SER A 30 28.27 25.79 86.53
C SER A 30 26.94 25.38 85.89
N ALA A 31 26.51 24.17 86.22
CA ALA A 31 25.56 23.39 85.46
C ALA A 31 24.07 23.79 85.63
N GLN A 32 23.33 23.57 84.55
CA GLN A 32 22.06 22.81 84.50
C GLN A 32 20.88 23.23 85.38
N GLU A 33 19.78 23.58 84.71
CA GLU A 33 18.51 22.86 84.94
C GLU A 33 17.84 22.55 83.60
N VAL A 34 17.16 21.41 83.50
CA VAL A 34 16.40 21.00 82.30
C VAL A 34 14.93 21.26 82.59
N ILE A 35 14.34 22.22 81.88
CA ILE A 35 12.89 22.39 81.79
C ILE A 35 12.52 22.30 80.32
N GLN A 36 11.55 21.44 80.01
CA GLN A 36 11.24 21.00 78.66
C GLN A 36 10.07 21.80 78.09
N ASP A 37 10.34 22.98 77.56
CA ASP A 37 9.32 23.81 76.90
C ASP A 37 9.15 23.45 75.42
N SER A 38 7.89 23.35 75.01
CA SER A 38 7.45 22.97 73.67
C SER A 38 7.56 24.14 72.68
N ILE A 39 8.57 24.11 71.82
CA ILE A 39 8.72 25.09 70.74
C ILE A 39 7.74 24.75 69.61
N VAL A 40 6.67 25.54 69.48
CA VAL A 40 5.86 25.60 68.26
C VAL A 40 6.77 26.04 67.12
N LYS A 41 7.08 25.10 66.22
CA LYS A 41 7.91 25.36 65.06
C LYS A 41 7.03 25.94 63.94
N THR A 42 7.23 27.20 63.59
CA THR A 42 6.59 27.81 62.42
C THR A 42 6.99 27.05 61.18
N GLU A 43 6.05 26.32 60.58
CA GLU A 43 6.26 25.70 59.27
C GLU A 43 6.34 26.78 58.20
N ILE A 44 7.56 27.12 57.81
CA ILE A 44 7.79 27.69 56.47
C ILE A 44 7.53 26.53 55.50
N ALA A 45 6.35 26.52 54.90
CA ALA A 45 6.05 25.59 53.82
C ALA A 45 7.01 25.84 52.66
N GLN A 46 8.08 25.05 52.58
CA GLN A 46 8.77 24.86 51.32
C GLN A 46 7.78 24.16 50.40
N GLU A 47 7.29 24.88 49.39
CA GLU A 47 6.67 24.25 48.24
C GLU A 47 7.74 23.39 47.55
N THR A 48 7.86 22.13 47.97
CA THR A 48 8.48 21.09 47.15
C THR A 48 7.66 21.00 45.89
N SER A 49 8.10 21.73 44.86
CA SER A 49 7.65 21.56 43.50
C SER A 49 7.93 20.13 43.09
N THR A 50 6.94 19.27 43.28
CA THR A 50 6.87 17.96 42.64
C THR A 50 6.53 18.21 41.18
N GLN A 51 7.51 18.77 40.44
CA GLN A 51 7.59 18.63 38.99
C GLN A 51 7.61 17.14 38.70
N LYS A 52 6.42 16.60 38.48
CA LYS A 52 6.17 15.24 38.06
C LYS A 52 6.91 15.08 36.75
N ARG A 53 8.10 14.46 36.79
CA ARG A 53 8.95 14.28 35.61
C ARG A 53 8.16 13.52 34.56
N VAL A 54 7.65 14.25 33.57
CA VAL A 54 7.03 13.65 32.39
C VAL A 54 8.16 12.97 31.63
N LYS A 55 7.97 11.68 31.28
CA LYS A 55 8.86 11.01 30.34
C LYS A 55 8.65 11.68 28.99
N ILE A 56 9.55 12.62 28.66
CA ILE A 56 9.71 13.12 27.29
C ILE A 56 10.16 11.91 26.45
N ASP A 57 9.74 11.88 25.18
CA ASP A 57 10.01 10.75 24.28
C ASP A 57 11.50 10.38 24.27
N GLY A 58 11.76 9.08 24.37
CA GLY A 58 13.08 8.54 24.68
C GLY A 58 13.81 8.08 23.42
N VAL A 59 15.03 8.57 23.22
CA VAL A 59 15.93 8.03 22.18
C VAL A 59 16.40 6.64 22.61
N VAL A 60 15.80 5.61 22.01
CA VAL A 60 16.11 4.19 22.28
C VAL A 60 17.33 3.72 21.48
N ALA A 61 17.60 4.33 20.32
CA ALA A 61 18.87 4.16 19.60
C ALA A 61 19.28 5.34 18.72
N VAL A 62 20.55 5.32 18.34
CA VAL A 62 21.17 6.15 17.30
C VAL A 62 21.89 5.21 16.32
N VAL A 63 21.69 5.40 15.02
CA VAL A 63 22.31 4.64 13.92
C VAL A 63 22.80 5.64 12.88
N GLY A 64 24.10 5.94 12.89
CA GLY A 64 24.69 6.99 12.06
C GLY A 64 24.05 8.35 12.37
N ASP A 65 23.48 8.99 11.34
CA ASP A 65 22.80 10.28 11.44
C ASP A 65 21.33 10.17 11.91
N TYR A 66 20.79 8.95 12.03
CA TYR A 66 19.39 8.72 12.40
C TYR A 66 19.22 8.37 13.88
N ILE A 67 18.13 8.86 14.46
CA ILE A 67 17.64 8.47 15.78
C ILE A 67 16.43 7.53 15.64
N VAL A 68 16.22 6.70 16.65
CA VAL A 68 15.00 5.88 16.84
C VAL A 68 14.40 6.22 18.19
N LEU A 69 13.13 6.60 18.21
CA LEU A 69 12.38 6.97 19.40
C LEU A 69 11.53 5.81 19.91
N ASP A 70 11.24 5.79 21.21
CA ASP A 70 10.32 4.83 21.81
C ASP A 70 8.90 4.98 21.22
N SER A 71 8.49 6.22 20.91
CA SER A 71 7.20 6.46 20.25
C SER A 71 7.15 5.99 18.79
N ASP A 72 8.28 5.86 18.09
CA ASP A 72 8.28 5.35 16.70
C ASP A 72 7.84 3.88 16.65
N LEU A 73 8.22 3.10 17.66
CA LEU A 73 7.75 1.73 17.85
C LEU A 73 6.24 1.70 18.14
N ASP A 74 5.74 2.57 19.02
CA ASP A 74 4.32 2.64 19.36
C ASP A 74 3.47 3.03 18.14
N LYS A 75 3.92 4.01 17.35
CA LYS A 75 3.29 4.42 16.09
C LYS A 75 3.25 3.27 15.08
N GLN A 76 4.35 2.54 14.89
CA GLN A 76 4.41 1.37 14.00
C GLN A 76 3.47 0.25 14.47
N PHE A 77 3.41 -0.05 15.77
CA PHE A 77 2.45 -1.03 16.31
C PHE A 77 1.00 -0.61 16.08
N ALA A 78 0.65 0.64 16.38
CA ALA A 78 -0.70 1.17 16.15
C ALA A 78 -1.08 1.11 14.67
N GLN A 79 -0.13 1.34 13.75
CA GLN A 79 -0.35 1.23 12.31
C GLN A 79 -0.55 -0.23 11.85
N LEU A 80 0.18 -1.20 12.42
CA LEU A 80 -0.02 -2.62 12.13
C LEU A 80 -1.38 -3.12 12.63
N GLU A 81 -1.78 -2.75 13.85
CA GLU A 81 -3.11 -3.05 14.38
C GLU A 81 -4.22 -2.40 13.52
N ALA A 82 -4.06 -1.13 13.13
CA ALA A 82 -5.01 -0.43 12.25
C ALA A 82 -5.09 -1.02 10.82
N SER A 83 -4.03 -1.68 10.36
CA SER A 83 -3.99 -2.40 9.08
C SER A 83 -4.68 -3.78 9.14
N GLY A 84 -5.22 -4.18 10.30
CA GLY A 84 -5.95 -5.43 10.48
C GLY A 84 -5.07 -6.65 10.80
N VAL A 85 -3.78 -6.46 11.11
CA VAL A 85 -2.91 -7.55 11.55
C VAL A 85 -3.40 -8.10 12.88
N SER A 86 -3.55 -9.43 12.98
CA SER A 86 -4.06 -10.05 14.21
C SER A 86 -3.03 -9.97 15.34
N LYS A 87 -3.49 -9.93 16.60
CA LYS A 87 -2.59 -9.77 17.76
C LYS A 87 -1.65 -10.96 17.98
N SER A 88 -1.93 -12.14 17.41
CA SER A 88 -1.01 -13.28 17.43
C SER A 88 0.11 -13.16 16.40
N ASP A 89 -0.09 -12.36 15.36
CA ASP A 89 0.83 -12.24 14.22
C ASP A 89 1.67 -10.95 14.28
N LEU A 90 1.43 -10.10 15.29
CA LEU A 90 2.23 -8.92 15.54
C LEU A 90 3.66 -9.32 15.95
N PRO A 91 4.70 -8.69 15.37
CA PRO A 91 6.09 -8.93 15.77
C PRO A 91 6.30 -8.51 17.23
N THR A 92 7.25 -9.13 17.93
CA THR A 92 7.66 -8.64 19.24
C THR A 92 8.27 -7.23 19.14
N ARG A 93 8.23 -6.47 20.23
CA ARG A 93 8.80 -5.11 20.26
C ARG A 93 10.31 -5.10 19.94
N CYS A 94 11.03 -6.16 20.29
CA CYS A 94 12.43 -6.36 19.92
C CYS A 94 12.62 -6.60 18.41
N GLN A 95 11.79 -7.44 17.78
CA GLN A 95 11.85 -7.69 16.33
C GLN A 95 11.54 -6.43 15.52
N LEU A 96 10.49 -5.69 15.91
CA LEU A 96 10.15 -4.41 15.27
C LEU A 96 11.28 -3.38 15.44
N PHE A 97 11.91 -3.34 16.62
CA PHE A 97 13.06 -2.48 16.87
C PHE A 97 14.28 -2.86 16.03
N GLY A 98 14.61 -4.16 15.91
CA GLY A 98 15.66 -4.64 15.00
C GLY A 98 15.43 -4.18 13.55
N LYS A 99 14.20 -4.33 13.05
CA LYS A 99 13.81 -3.83 11.72
C LYS A 99 13.97 -2.31 11.57
N LEU A 100 13.62 -1.52 12.59
CA LEU A 100 13.85 -0.06 12.55
C LEU A 100 15.35 0.28 12.51
N LEU A 101 16.19 -0.42 13.27
CA LEU A 101 17.65 -0.21 13.24
C LEU A 101 18.22 -0.52 11.85
N GLU A 102 17.79 -1.63 11.25
CA GLU A 102 18.10 -1.98 9.86
C GLU A 102 17.69 -0.88 8.89
N ASP A 103 16.41 -0.48 8.88
CA ASP A 103 15.90 0.56 7.97
C ASP A 103 16.63 1.91 8.14
N LYS A 104 17.09 2.25 9.35
CA LYS A 104 17.97 3.42 9.57
C LYS A 104 19.40 3.23 9.07
N LEU A 105 19.97 2.03 9.18
CA LEU A 105 21.30 1.72 8.63
C LEU A 105 21.30 1.81 7.10
N TYR A 106 20.31 1.23 6.43
CA TYR A 106 20.16 1.34 4.97
C TYR A 106 20.00 2.81 4.54
N ALA A 107 19.15 3.58 5.22
CA ALA A 107 18.96 5.00 4.90
C ALA A 107 20.23 5.85 5.10
N HIS A 108 21.03 5.58 6.14
CA HIS A 108 22.30 6.26 6.38
C HIS A 108 23.31 5.99 5.25
N HIS A 109 23.52 4.71 4.90
CA HIS A 109 24.44 4.36 3.82
C HIS A 109 23.92 4.78 2.44
N ALA A 110 22.60 4.79 2.20
CA ALA A 110 22.03 5.33 0.97
C ALA A 110 22.50 6.77 0.68
N ILE A 111 22.58 7.60 1.72
CA ILE A 111 23.06 8.99 1.62
C ILE A 111 24.57 9.03 1.31
N GLN A 112 25.38 8.20 1.99
CA GLN A 112 26.83 8.11 1.73
C GLN A 112 27.12 7.63 0.30
N ASP A 113 26.35 6.64 -0.17
CA ASP A 113 26.39 6.09 -1.53
C ASP A 113 25.75 7.00 -2.59
N SER A 114 25.31 8.20 -2.20
CA SER A 114 24.69 9.22 -3.07
C SER A 114 23.42 8.74 -3.81
N ILE A 115 22.66 7.83 -3.20
CA ILE A 115 21.34 7.42 -3.70
C ILE A 115 20.38 8.61 -3.60
N VAL A 116 19.93 9.09 -4.76
CA VAL A 116 18.99 10.21 -4.84
C VAL A 116 17.55 9.72 -4.72
N VAL A 117 16.75 10.43 -3.94
CA VAL A 117 15.28 10.31 -3.85
C VAL A 117 14.64 11.61 -4.35
N ASN A 118 13.51 11.51 -5.04
CA ASN A 118 12.82 12.66 -5.61
C ASN A 118 11.87 13.31 -4.58
N ASP A 119 12.31 14.41 -3.97
CA ASP A 119 11.55 15.13 -2.95
C ASP A 119 10.14 15.58 -3.41
N LEU A 120 9.93 15.84 -4.70
CA LEU A 120 8.60 16.19 -5.23
C LEU A 120 7.66 14.98 -5.28
N GLU A 121 8.21 13.79 -5.58
CA GLU A 121 7.46 12.54 -5.59
C GLU A 121 7.06 12.15 -4.16
N VAL A 122 8.01 12.22 -3.20
CA VAL A 122 7.74 11.98 -1.77
C VAL A 122 6.63 12.92 -1.27
N ARG A 123 6.68 14.22 -1.61
CA ARG A 123 5.63 15.18 -1.23
C ARG A 123 4.27 14.85 -1.86
N SER A 124 4.24 14.46 -3.13
CA SER A 124 2.99 14.04 -3.80
C SER A 124 2.40 12.75 -3.20
N GLN A 125 3.23 11.82 -2.73
CA GLN A 125 2.76 10.63 -2.02
C GLN A 125 2.20 10.99 -0.64
N ILE A 126 2.83 11.94 0.06
CA ILE A 126 2.34 12.45 1.36
C ILE A 126 1.01 13.17 1.22
N ASP A 127 0.78 13.95 0.15
CA ASP A 127 -0.53 14.55 -0.10
C ASP A 127 -1.64 13.48 -0.20
N GLN A 128 -1.38 12.40 -0.95
CA GLN A 128 -2.32 11.28 -1.09
C GLN A 128 -2.53 10.54 0.25
N GLN A 129 -1.44 10.20 0.95
CA GLN A 129 -1.47 9.51 2.23
C GLN A 129 -2.19 10.34 3.31
N PHE A 130 -1.95 11.65 3.35
CA PHE A 130 -2.57 12.58 4.29
C PHE A 130 -4.06 12.69 4.03
N SER A 131 -4.49 12.88 2.77
CA SER A 131 -5.92 12.88 2.41
C SER A 131 -6.62 11.57 2.77
N TYR A 132 -5.97 10.42 2.53
CA TYR A 132 -6.52 9.10 2.87
C TYR A 132 -6.71 8.93 4.39
N ILE A 133 -5.69 9.25 5.20
CA ILE A 133 -5.78 9.17 6.67
C ILE A 133 -6.85 10.15 7.19
N LEU A 134 -6.90 11.36 6.64
CA LEU A 134 -7.90 12.35 7.03
C LEU A 134 -9.34 11.88 6.72
N GLU A 135 -9.55 11.20 5.58
CA GLU A 135 -10.84 10.59 5.21
C GLU A 135 -11.22 9.45 6.18
N GLN A 136 -10.28 8.54 6.51
CA GLN A 136 -10.48 7.52 7.55
C GLN A 136 -10.79 8.11 8.94
N MET A 137 -10.42 9.36 9.18
CA MET A 137 -10.63 10.09 10.43
C MET A 137 -11.83 11.05 10.36
N ASP A 138 -12.81 10.77 9.49
CA ASP A 138 -14.06 11.54 9.31
C ASP A 138 -13.85 12.99 8.85
N GLY A 139 -12.73 13.28 8.18
CA GLY A 139 -12.32 14.63 7.81
C GLY A 139 -11.76 15.47 8.97
N ASN A 140 -11.54 14.88 10.14
CA ASN A 140 -11.22 15.61 11.36
C ASN A 140 -9.70 15.77 11.57
N LEU A 141 -9.17 16.92 11.15
CA LEU A 141 -7.75 17.25 11.29
C LEU A 141 -7.27 17.27 12.75
N ASP A 142 -8.07 17.80 13.69
CA ASP A 142 -7.69 17.85 15.11
C ASP A 142 -7.52 16.46 15.72
N LYS A 143 -8.33 15.48 15.28
CA LYS A 143 -8.25 14.07 15.69
C LYS A 143 -6.95 13.44 15.15
N MET A 144 -6.59 13.73 13.89
CA MET A 144 -5.35 13.27 13.26
C MET A 144 -4.11 13.87 13.93
N LEU A 145 -4.08 15.18 14.15
CA LEU A 145 -2.98 15.88 14.82
C LEU A 145 -2.77 15.37 16.26
N LYS A 146 -3.84 15.11 17.01
CA LYS A 146 -3.74 14.49 18.35
C LYS A 146 -3.22 13.07 18.32
N PHE A 147 -3.61 12.25 17.32
CA PHE A 147 -3.13 10.87 17.19
C PHE A 147 -1.62 10.81 16.93
N TYR A 148 -1.11 11.65 16.02
CA TYR A 148 0.33 11.74 15.74
C TYR A 148 1.12 12.62 16.74
N ASN A 149 0.45 13.21 17.72
CA ASN A 149 1.01 14.16 18.69
C ASN A 149 1.76 15.33 18.02
N LYS A 150 1.06 16.05 17.12
CA LYS A 150 1.56 17.21 16.37
C LYS A 150 0.70 18.44 16.59
N ASP A 151 1.35 19.61 16.61
CA ASP A 151 0.68 20.89 16.84
C ASP A 151 0.12 21.54 15.55
N SER A 152 0.51 21.05 14.37
CA SER A 152 0.05 21.59 13.08
C SER A 152 0.15 20.59 11.93
N GLU A 153 -0.66 20.79 10.88
CA GLU A 153 -0.60 20.02 9.63
C GLU A 153 0.80 20.06 9.00
N GLN A 154 1.45 21.23 8.98
CA GLN A 154 2.80 21.37 8.42
C GLN A 154 3.81 20.51 9.19
N SER A 155 3.78 20.53 10.53
CA SER A 155 4.67 19.70 11.36
C SER A 155 4.45 18.20 11.18
N LEU A 156 3.21 17.77 10.92
CA LEU A 156 2.91 16.38 10.58
C LEU A 156 3.43 16.02 9.19
N ARG A 157 3.20 16.87 8.18
CA ARG A 157 3.70 16.65 6.81
C ARG A 157 5.21 16.62 6.73
N ASP A 158 5.91 17.43 7.53
CA ASP A 158 7.37 17.43 7.59
C ASP A 158 7.91 16.16 8.29
N GLU A 159 7.25 15.64 9.33
CA GLU A 159 7.60 14.33 9.90
C GLU A 159 7.34 13.18 8.90
N MET A 160 6.18 13.19 8.22
CA MET A 160 5.87 12.22 7.15
C MET A 160 6.89 12.30 6.00
N PHE A 161 7.42 13.49 5.70
CA PHE A 161 8.46 13.67 4.69
C PHE A 161 9.77 12.99 5.08
N GLU A 162 10.28 13.22 6.29
CA GLU A 162 11.50 12.56 6.77
C GLU A 162 11.34 11.04 6.92
N ILE A 163 10.16 10.57 7.37
CA ILE A 163 9.86 9.13 7.45
C ILE A 163 9.81 8.49 6.06
N ASN A 164 9.00 9.02 5.14
CA ASN A 164 8.83 8.43 3.81
C ASN A 164 10.13 8.53 2.99
N LYS A 165 10.89 9.61 3.13
CA LYS A 165 12.22 9.76 2.51
C LYS A 165 13.22 8.76 3.08
N SER A 166 13.26 8.57 4.40
CA SER A 166 14.08 7.54 5.06
C SER A 166 13.70 6.12 4.59
N GLN A 167 12.41 5.82 4.43
CA GLN A 167 11.95 4.53 3.92
C GLN A 167 12.30 4.32 2.45
N GLN A 168 12.15 5.32 1.58
CA GLN A 168 12.54 5.22 0.17
C GLN A 168 14.06 5.08 0.00
N LEU A 169 14.87 5.79 0.80
CA LEU A 169 16.32 5.62 0.84
C LEU A 169 16.70 4.19 1.25
N ALA A 170 16.06 3.66 2.31
CA ALA A 170 16.29 2.30 2.77
C ALA A 170 15.91 1.25 1.70
N ALA A 171 14.76 1.43 1.03
CA ALA A 171 14.30 0.55 -0.04
C ALA A 171 15.27 0.55 -1.25
N ARG A 172 15.66 1.74 -1.74
CA ARG A 172 16.62 1.87 -2.85
C ARG A 172 18.01 1.33 -2.50
N MET A 173 18.44 1.42 -1.24
CA MET A 173 19.70 0.79 -0.81
C MET A 173 19.59 -0.73 -0.79
N LYS A 174 18.48 -1.30 -0.29
CA LYS A 174 18.23 -2.75 -0.37
C LYS A 174 18.22 -3.24 -1.82
N GLU A 175 17.55 -2.52 -2.71
CA GLU A 175 17.52 -2.79 -4.16
C GLU A 175 18.93 -2.77 -4.76
N LYS A 176 19.71 -1.70 -4.51
CA LYS A 176 21.11 -1.58 -4.97
C LYS A 176 22.03 -2.70 -4.45
N ILE A 177 21.79 -3.22 -3.25
CA ILE A 177 22.57 -4.35 -2.70
C ILE A 177 22.33 -5.65 -3.50
N VAL A 178 21.15 -5.79 -4.12
CA VAL A 178 20.72 -7.01 -4.82
C VAL A 178 20.65 -6.90 -6.34
N GLU A 179 20.74 -5.69 -6.90
CA GLU A 179 20.58 -5.38 -8.34
C GLU A 179 21.45 -6.24 -9.26
N ASP A 180 22.74 -6.39 -8.93
CA ASP A 180 23.72 -7.17 -9.71
C ASP A 180 23.76 -8.68 -9.35
N ILE A 181 22.81 -9.18 -8.53
CA ILE A 181 22.82 -10.59 -8.07
C ILE A 181 22.16 -11.52 -9.09
N GLU A 182 22.98 -12.05 -9.99
CA GLU A 182 22.61 -13.20 -10.85
C GLU A 182 22.99 -14.54 -10.21
N VAL A 183 22.28 -15.62 -10.60
CA VAL A 183 22.62 -17.02 -10.23
C VAL A 183 22.96 -17.87 -11.45
N THR A 184 24.08 -18.57 -11.37
CA THR A 184 24.54 -19.52 -12.39
C THR A 184 23.90 -20.90 -12.21
N PRO A 185 23.77 -21.72 -13.28
CA PRO A 185 23.21 -23.07 -13.17
C PRO A 185 23.96 -24.01 -12.21
N GLU A 186 25.22 -23.72 -11.90
CA GLU A 186 26.01 -24.48 -10.93
C GLU A 186 25.66 -24.08 -9.49
N GLU A 187 25.48 -22.78 -9.20
CA GLU A 187 25.00 -22.33 -7.89
C GLU A 187 23.60 -22.88 -7.57
N VAL A 188 22.70 -22.90 -8.56
CA VAL A 188 21.35 -23.50 -8.43
C VAL A 188 21.42 -25.00 -8.11
N ARG A 189 22.39 -25.71 -8.71
CA ARG A 189 22.67 -27.13 -8.44
C ARG A 189 23.23 -27.35 -7.03
N GLN A 190 24.16 -26.49 -6.60
CA GLN A 190 24.77 -26.58 -5.27
C GLN A 190 23.73 -26.32 -4.18
N TYR A 191 23.00 -25.21 -4.28
CA TYR A 191 21.87 -24.88 -3.39
C TYR A 191 20.88 -26.04 -3.22
N PHE A 192 20.42 -26.65 -4.32
CA PHE A 192 19.49 -27.78 -4.25
C PHE A 192 20.07 -29.08 -3.66
N ASN A 193 21.39 -29.28 -3.77
CA ASN A 193 22.08 -30.43 -3.19
C ASN A 193 22.42 -30.23 -1.71
N ASP A 194 22.64 -28.97 -1.29
CA ASP A 194 22.94 -28.60 0.09
C ASP A 194 21.71 -28.70 1.00
N ILE A 195 20.49 -28.55 0.46
CA ILE A 195 19.23 -28.77 1.19
C ILE A 195 19.09 -30.26 1.56
N PRO A 196 19.03 -30.63 2.85
CA PRO A 196 18.78 -32.00 3.30
C PRO A 196 17.46 -32.53 2.71
N LYS A 197 17.41 -33.81 2.32
CA LYS A 197 16.23 -34.36 1.62
C LYS A 197 14.93 -34.20 2.40
N GLU A 198 14.96 -34.40 3.71
CA GLU A 198 13.82 -34.24 4.62
C GLU A 198 13.34 -32.77 4.74
N GLU A 199 14.19 -31.81 4.37
CA GLU A 199 13.96 -30.35 4.46
C GLU A 199 13.66 -29.72 3.08
N ARG A 200 13.54 -30.54 2.03
CA ARG A 200 13.26 -30.04 0.68
C ARG A 200 11.87 -29.41 0.61
N PRO A 201 11.73 -28.27 -0.09
CA PRO A 201 10.43 -27.65 -0.25
C PRO A 201 9.51 -28.57 -1.06
N PHE A 202 8.25 -28.63 -0.63
CA PHE A 202 7.17 -29.19 -1.41
C PHE A 202 6.57 -28.09 -2.27
N PHE A 203 6.35 -28.37 -3.55
CA PHE A 203 5.54 -27.52 -4.41
C PHE A 203 4.11 -28.08 -4.43
N GLY A 204 3.15 -27.24 -4.06
CA GLY A 204 1.73 -27.58 -4.10
C GLY A 204 1.22 -27.79 -5.53
N THR A 205 0.00 -28.33 -5.65
CA THR A 205 -0.62 -28.59 -6.95
C THR A 205 -0.69 -27.32 -7.82
N GLU A 206 -0.16 -27.38 -9.04
CA GLU A 206 -0.22 -26.33 -10.05
C GLU A 206 -1.08 -26.78 -11.23
N LEU A 207 -2.00 -25.91 -11.67
CA LEU A 207 -2.91 -26.15 -12.80
C LEU A 207 -2.73 -25.10 -13.89
N LYS A 208 -2.83 -25.51 -15.16
CA LYS A 208 -3.05 -24.61 -16.30
C LYS A 208 -4.50 -24.66 -16.73
N VAL A 209 -5.23 -23.58 -16.53
CA VAL A 209 -6.67 -23.51 -16.75
C VAL A 209 -6.96 -22.79 -18.06
N ALA A 210 -7.86 -23.34 -18.87
CA ALA A 210 -8.37 -22.67 -20.05
C ALA A 210 -9.90 -22.51 -19.97
N GLN A 211 -10.43 -21.41 -20.51
CA GLN A 211 -11.86 -21.15 -20.61
C GLN A 211 -12.30 -20.74 -22.02
N ILE A 212 -13.60 -20.90 -22.29
CA ILE A 212 -14.28 -20.37 -23.47
C ILE A 212 -15.49 -19.61 -22.94
N VAL A 213 -15.58 -18.33 -23.29
CA VAL A 213 -16.67 -17.45 -22.88
C VAL A 213 -17.58 -17.18 -24.07
N VAL A 214 -18.89 -17.22 -23.86
CA VAL A 214 -19.89 -16.84 -24.86
C VAL A 214 -20.83 -15.79 -24.29
N ILE A 215 -20.93 -14.66 -24.98
CA ILE A 215 -21.71 -13.49 -24.54
C ILE A 215 -23.02 -13.40 -25.35
N PRO A 216 -24.19 -13.26 -24.71
CA PRO A 216 -25.47 -13.02 -25.40
C PRO A 216 -25.43 -11.79 -26.29
N LYS A 217 -25.69 -11.97 -27.59
CA LYS A 217 -25.72 -10.87 -28.56
C LYS A 217 -26.95 -9.99 -28.35
N ILE A 218 -26.72 -8.74 -27.98
CA ILE A 218 -27.76 -7.72 -27.83
C ILE A 218 -28.35 -7.40 -29.21
N ALA A 219 -29.67 -7.49 -29.35
CA ALA A 219 -30.36 -7.18 -30.59
C ALA A 219 -30.34 -5.67 -30.88
N GLN A 220 -30.17 -5.28 -32.16
CA GLN A 220 -30.12 -3.87 -32.55
C GLN A 220 -31.37 -3.07 -32.16
N ALA A 221 -32.54 -3.73 -32.07
CA ALA A 221 -33.77 -3.11 -31.59
C ALA A 221 -33.69 -2.68 -30.11
N GLU A 222 -33.01 -3.45 -29.25
CA GLU A 222 -32.82 -3.10 -27.83
C GLU A 222 -31.79 -1.99 -27.67
N LYS A 223 -30.72 -1.99 -28.48
CA LYS A 223 -29.79 -0.86 -28.60
C LYS A 223 -30.53 0.42 -29.00
N GLN A 224 -31.40 0.34 -30.01
CA GLN A 224 -32.17 1.49 -30.50
C GLN A 224 -33.13 2.04 -29.43
N LYS A 225 -33.87 1.18 -28.70
CA LYS A 225 -34.73 1.64 -27.59
C LYS A 225 -33.97 2.48 -26.56
N VAL A 226 -32.74 2.08 -26.22
CA VAL A 226 -31.89 2.83 -25.29
C VAL A 226 -31.47 4.18 -25.88
N ILE A 227 -31.03 4.21 -27.14
CA ILE A 227 -30.67 5.44 -27.85
C ILE A 227 -31.88 6.41 -27.91
N ASP A 228 -33.06 5.89 -28.27
CA ASP A 228 -34.31 6.67 -28.32
C ASP A 228 -34.67 7.23 -26.94
N ARG A 229 -34.49 6.44 -25.87
CA ARG A 229 -34.76 6.85 -24.49
C ARG A 229 -33.77 7.91 -23.99
N LEU A 230 -32.50 7.82 -24.36
CA LEU A 230 -31.50 8.85 -24.06
C LEU A 230 -31.77 10.14 -24.84
N ASN A 231 -32.19 10.05 -26.10
CA ASN A 231 -32.65 11.20 -26.89
C ASN A 231 -33.90 11.86 -26.27
N GLU A 232 -34.86 11.08 -25.76
CA GLU A 232 -36.01 11.59 -25.00
C GLU A 232 -35.56 12.34 -23.74
N PHE A 233 -34.58 11.81 -23.00
CA PHE A 233 -34.03 12.49 -21.82
C PHE A 233 -33.31 13.79 -22.18
N LYS A 234 -32.55 13.82 -23.28
CA LYS A 234 -31.93 15.04 -23.81
C LYS A 234 -33.00 16.10 -24.15
N ALA A 235 -34.04 15.72 -24.90
CA ALA A 235 -35.14 16.61 -25.27
C ALA A 235 -35.92 17.13 -24.05
N ASP A 236 -36.19 16.27 -23.05
CA ASP A 236 -36.82 16.69 -21.79
C ASP A 236 -36.01 17.78 -21.06
N VAL A 237 -34.69 17.66 -21.03
CA VAL A 237 -33.82 18.64 -20.34
C VAL A 237 -33.69 19.92 -21.15
N VAL A 238 -33.42 19.82 -22.46
CA VAL A 238 -33.16 20.98 -23.33
C VAL A 238 -34.44 21.76 -23.66
N GLU A 239 -35.54 21.08 -24.02
CA GLU A 239 -36.76 21.73 -24.52
C GLU A 239 -37.78 22.01 -23.40
N ARG A 240 -37.85 21.14 -22.40
CA ARG A 240 -38.90 21.15 -21.37
C ARG A 240 -38.39 21.59 -20.00
N GLY A 241 -37.10 21.89 -19.87
CA GLY A 241 -36.48 22.36 -18.64
C GLY A 241 -36.42 21.33 -17.52
N ALA A 242 -36.49 20.03 -17.85
CA ALA A 242 -36.35 18.98 -16.85
C ALA A 242 -34.94 18.98 -16.22
N SER A 243 -34.83 18.63 -14.95
CA SER A 243 -33.53 18.49 -14.28
C SER A 243 -32.79 17.24 -14.76
N PHE A 244 -31.60 17.42 -15.37
CA PHE A 244 -30.71 16.33 -15.74
C PHE A 244 -30.40 15.43 -14.52
N THR A 245 -30.07 16.04 -13.39
CA THR A 245 -29.83 15.36 -12.11
C THR A 245 -31.00 14.47 -11.68
N SER A 246 -32.24 14.92 -11.88
CA SER A 246 -33.43 14.09 -11.59
C SER A 246 -33.54 12.90 -12.53
N LYS A 247 -33.19 13.05 -13.81
CA LYS A 247 -33.12 11.92 -14.76
C LYS A 247 -32.04 10.92 -14.36
N VAL A 248 -30.86 11.38 -13.93
CA VAL A 248 -29.81 10.49 -13.39
C VAL A 248 -30.34 9.70 -12.20
N VAL A 249 -30.86 10.38 -11.16
CA VAL A 249 -31.31 9.74 -9.92
C VAL A 249 -32.38 8.67 -10.16
N LEU A 250 -33.26 8.88 -11.14
CA LEU A 250 -34.37 7.97 -11.45
C LEU A 250 -34.03 6.84 -12.42
N TYR A 251 -33.11 7.06 -13.37
CA TYR A 251 -32.95 6.16 -14.53
C TYR A 251 -31.54 5.69 -14.83
N THR A 252 -30.47 6.27 -14.25
CA THR A 252 -29.11 5.78 -14.57
C THR A 252 -28.91 4.36 -14.07
N ASP A 253 -28.30 3.50 -14.88
CA ASP A 253 -27.85 2.16 -14.49
C ASP A 253 -26.55 2.19 -13.68
N ASP A 254 -25.83 3.32 -13.68
CA ASP A 254 -24.69 3.54 -12.78
C ASP A 254 -25.18 3.82 -11.34
N VAL A 255 -25.29 2.74 -10.57
CA VAL A 255 -25.69 2.77 -9.16
C VAL A 255 -24.74 3.62 -8.30
N ALA A 256 -23.46 3.74 -8.66
CA ALA A 256 -22.47 4.45 -7.85
C ALA A 256 -22.67 5.97 -7.91
N SER A 257 -22.77 6.56 -9.12
CA SER A 257 -22.96 8.00 -9.28
C SER A 257 -24.38 8.49 -9.00
N ARG A 258 -25.37 7.59 -8.93
CA ARG A 258 -26.77 7.95 -8.62
C ARG A 258 -26.90 8.84 -7.37
N LYS A 259 -26.05 8.62 -6.35
CA LYS A 259 -26.01 9.43 -5.11
C LYS A 259 -25.45 10.84 -5.29
N THR A 260 -24.49 11.04 -6.20
CA THR A 260 -23.92 12.36 -6.54
C THR A 260 -24.69 13.06 -7.66
N GLY A 261 -25.76 12.43 -8.15
CA GLY A 261 -26.52 12.90 -9.31
C GLY A 261 -25.73 12.80 -10.61
N GLY A 262 -24.86 11.80 -10.74
CA GLY A 262 -24.08 11.53 -11.96
C GLY A 262 -22.75 12.25 -12.04
N LEU A 263 -22.41 13.09 -11.04
CA LEU A 263 -21.30 14.03 -11.08
C LEU A 263 -19.94 13.33 -10.95
N TYR A 264 -19.05 13.63 -11.89
CA TYR A 264 -17.62 13.31 -11.90
C TYR A 264 -16.81 14.53 -12.31
N THR A 265 -15.62 14.69 -11.74
CA THR A 265 -14.63 15.69 -12.19
C THR A 265 -13.53 14.97 -12.96
N LEU A 266 -13.53 15.08 -14.29
CA LEU A 266 -12.48 14.52 -15.15
C LEU A 266 -11.31 15.49 -15.25
N ASN A 267 -10.08 14.97 -15.36
CA ASN A 267 -8.89 15.79 -15.55
C ASN A 267 -8.08 15.31 -16.78
N ARG A 268 -7.81 16.20 -17.72
CA ARG A 268 -7.08 15.86 -18.97
C ARG A 268 -5.66 15.30 -18.74
N LYS A 269 -5.00 15.64 -17.63
CA LYS A 269 -3.66 15.13 -17.26
C LYS A 269 -3.69 13.86 -16.43
N ARG A 270 -4.85 13.47 -15.89
CA ARG A 270 -5.06 12.25 -15.09
C ARG A 270 -6.24 11.49 -15.69
N PRO A 271 -6.03 10.75 -16.80
CA PRO A 271 -7.10 10.09 -17.53
C PRO A 271 -7.84 9.09 -16.65
N GLN A 272 -9.07 9.45 -16.26
CA GLN A 272 -10.06 8.61 -15.59
C GLN A 272 -11.26 8.42 -16.53
N MET A 273 -12.00 7.31 -16.41
CA MET A 273 -12.97 6.79 -17.39
C MET A 273 -12.36 6.24 -18.69
N VAL A 274 -13.14 5.45 -19.42
CA VAL A 274 -12.81 4.90 -20.76
C VAL A 274 -12.64 6.01 -21.81
N LYS A 275 -11.95 5.70 -22.91
CA LYS A 275 -11.50 6.69 -23.89
C LYS A 275 -12.67 7.41 -24.56
N GLU A 276 -13.69 6.66 -24.95
CA GLU A 276 -14.89 7.07 -25.67
C GLU A 276 -15.63 8.16 -24.87
N PHE A 277 -15.81 7.93 -23.57
CA PHE A 277 -16.42 8.86 -22.63
C PHE A 277 -15.61 10.15 -22.50
N ARG A 278 -14.28 10.05 -22.40
CA ARG A 278 -13.39 11.22 -22.31
C ARG A 278 -13.39 12.04 -23.59
N ASP A 279 -13.38 11.40 -24.75
CA ASP A 279 -13.33 12.07 -26.06
C ASP A 279 -14.60 12.92 -26.27
N VAL A 280 -15.77 12.38 -25.92
CA VAL A 280 -17.03 13.16 -25.90
C VAL A 280 -16.94 14.29 -24.86
N ALA A 281 -16.69 13.98 -23.58
CA ALA A 281 -16.64 14.96 -22.50
C ALA A 281 -15.71 16.17 -22.77
N PHE A 282 -14.54 15.92 -23.39
CA PHE A 282 -13.53 16.94 -23.66
C PHE A 282 -13.74 17.72 -24.97
N SER A 283 -14.72 17.30 -25.80
CA SER A 283 -15.15 18.00 -27.02
C SER A 283 -16.27 19.02 -26.78
N MET A 284 -17.03 18.83 -25.68
CA MET A 284 -18.21 19.62 -25.32
C MET A 284 -17.89 21.01 -24.74
N GLN A 285 -18.89 21.89 -24.78
CA GLN A 285 -18.89 23.22 -24.17
C GLN A 285 -19.66 23.24 -22.83
N GLU A 286 -19.36 24.23 -21.97
CA GLU A 286 -20.05 24.39 -20.68
C GLU A 286 -21.56 24.64 -20.90
N GLY A 287 -22.41 23.84 -20.25
CA GLY A 287 -23.87 23.83 -20.43
C GLY A 287 -24.37 22.88 -21.54
N GLU A 288 -23.50 22.21 -22.29
CA GLU A 288 -23.89 21.30 -23.38
C GLU A 288 -24.33 19.92 -22.88
N ILE A 289 -25.24 19.28 -23.62
CA ILE A 289 -25.63 17.87 -23.46
C ILE A 289 -25.26 17.10 -24.73
N SER A 290 -24.47 16.02 -24.58
CA SER A 290 -24.02 15.20 -25.70
C SER A 290 -25.16 14.51 -26.43
N ASP A 291 -24.93 14.03 -27.64
CA ASP A 291 -25.78 12.97 -28.20
C ASP A 291 -25.48 11.62 -27.51
N PRO A 292 -26.35 10.60 -27.63
CA PRO A 292 -26.08 9.26 -27.11
C PRO A 292 -24.87 8.62 -27.78
N PHE A 293 -23.94 8.08 -26.98
CA PHE A 293 -22.76 7.37 -27.47
C PHE A 293 -22.55 6.04 -26.72
N GLU A 294 -21.85 5.09 -27.35
CA GLU A 294 -21.61 3.75 -26.83
C GLU A 294 -20.24 3.66 -26.14
N THR A 295 -20.18 2.92 -25.03
CA THR A 295 -18.95 2.40 -24.42
C THR A 295 -19.19 0.94 -24.01
N ASP A 296 -18.15 0.24 -23.56
CA ASP A 296 -18.27 -1.15 -23.08
C ASP A 296 -19.36 -1.29 -21.99
N PHE A 297 -19.59 -0.26 -21.18
CA PHE A 297 -20.59 -0.29 -20.11
C PHE A 297 -22.04 -0.06 -20.58
N GLY A 298 -22.27 0.31 -21.84
CA GLY A 298 -23.59 0.63 -22.40
C GLY A 298 -23.63 2.00 -23.09
N TYR A 299 -24.81 2.61 -23.18
CA TYR A 299 -24.99 3.91 -23.83
C TYR A 299 -25.08 5.05 -22.82
N HIS A 300 -24.45 6.17 -23.15
CA HIS A 300 -24.30 7.32 -22.26
C HIS A 300 -24.81 8.60 -22.92
N ILE A 301 -25.34 9.52 -22.11
CA ILE A 301 -25.33 10.96 -22.41
C ILE A 301 -24.62 11.70 -21.29
N ILE A 302 -23.87 12.74 -21.66
CA ILE A 302 -23.15 13.62 -20.74
C ILE A 302 -23.84 15.00 -20.73
N TYR A 303 -23.88 15.63 -19.56
CA TYR A 303 -24.08 17.07 -19.39
C TYR A 303 -22.81 17.68 -18.78
N LEU A 304 -22.21 18.65 -19.45
CA LEU A 304 -20.99 19.32 -18.98
C LEU A 304 -21.35 20.55 -18.13
N GLU A 305 -21.27 20.42 -16.81
CA GLU A 305 -21.67 21.49 -15.87
C GLU A 305 -20.69 22.66 -15.87
N LYS A 306 -19.38 22.36 -15.89
CA LYS A 306 -18.34 23.37 -15.71
C LYS A 306 -16.97 22.95 -16.25
N ILE A 307 -16.24 23.90 -16.83
CA ILE A 307 -14.82 23.75 -17.18
C ILE A 307 -13.96 24.62 -16.27
N ARG A 308 -12.99 24.01 -15.57
CA ARG A 308 -11.99 24.69 -14.74
C ARG A 308 -10.58 24.35 -15.24
N GLY A 309 -10.16 25.01 -16.32
CA GLY A 309 -8.81 24.88 -16.89
C GLY A 309 -8.55 23.52 -17.55
N GLN A 310 -8.18 22.50 -16.76
CA GLN A 310 -8.00 21.12 -17.21
C GLN A 310 -8.98 20.14 -16.55
N GLU A 311 -9.81 20.65 -15.62
CA GLU A 311 -10.89 19.90 -14.98
C GLU A 311 -12.23 20.14 -15.69
N TYR A 312 -13.02 19.08 -15.82
CA TYR A 312 -14.33 19.07 -16.46
C TYR A 312 -15.30 18.40 -15.50
N ASP A 313 -16.23 19.17 -14.93
CA ASP A 313 -17.32 18.64 -14.10
C ASP A 313 -18.45 18.17 -15.02
N VAL A 314 -18.63 16.86 -15.11
CA VAL A 314 -19.64 16.22 -15.96
C VAL A 314 -20.65 15.45 -15.13
N ARG A 315 -21.92 15.54 -15.49
CA ARG A 315 -22.94 14.55 -15.11
C ARG A 315 -23.15 13.59 -16.26
N HIS A 316 -23.43 12.32 -15.96
CA HIS A 316 -23.82 11.37 -17.00
C HIS A 316 -25.01 10.50 -16.60
N ILE A 317 -25.73 10.01 -17.61
CA ILE A 317 -26.72 8.93 -17.49
C ILE A 317 -26.19 7.77 -18.32
N LEU A 318 -25.99 6.62 -17.69
CA LEU A 318 -25.72 5.34 -18.34
C LEU A 318 -27.05 4.58 -18.46
N LEU A 319 -27.32 3.99 -19.62
CA LEU A 319 -28.37 2.99 -19.82
C LEU A 319 -27.81 1.77 -20.56
N ARG A 320 -28.14 0.58 -20.06
CA ARG A 320 -27.75 -0.70 -20.66
C ARG A 320 -28.91 -1.31 -21.45
N PRO A 321 -28.69 -1.78 -22.70
CA PRO A 321 -29.71 -2.49 -23.45
C PRO A 321 -30.11 -3.80 -22.75
N GLU A 322 -31.40 -4.16 -22.85
CA GLU A 322 -31.91 -5.40 -22.27
C GLU A 322 -31.37 -6.63 -23.01
N VAL A 323 -30.82 -7.59 -22.27
CA VAL A 323 -30.41 -8.89 -22.82
C VAL A 323 -31.63 -9.81 -22.89
N THR A 324 -32.27 -9.85 -24.06
CA THR A 324 -33.52 -10.63 -24.24
C THR A 324 -33.35 -12.13 -23.89
N THR A 325 -34.40 -12.74 -23.34
CA THR A 325 -34.43 -14.19 -23.03
C THR A 325 -34.09 -15.09 -24.21
N LYS A 326 -34.40 -14.64 -25.45
CA LYS A 326 -33.99 -15.30 -26.68
C LYS A 326 -32.46 -15.28 -26.86
N ALA A 327 -31.81 -14.13 -26.71
CA ALA A 327 -30.36 -14.01 -26.85
C ALA A 327 -29.61 -14.81 -25.77
N ILE A 328 -30.12 -14.82 -24.53
CA ILE A 328 -29.59 -15.66 -23.44
C ILE A 328 -29.65 -17.13 -23.82
N LYS A 329 -30.81 -17.58 -24.34
CA LYS A 329 -31.01 -18.97 -24.78
C LYS A 329 -30.07 -19.33 -25.94
N GLU A 330 -29.97 -18.50 -26.97
CA GLU A 330 -29.12 -18.74 -28.15
C GLU A 330 -27.63 -18.81 -27.76
N ALA A 331 -27.17 -17.96 -26.84
CA ALA A 331 -25.80 -18.02 -26.30
C ALA A 331 -25.54 -19.31 -25.51
N LYS A 332 -26.49 -19.74 -24.66
CA LYS A 332 -26.39 -21.00 -23.94
C LYS A 332 -26.37 -22.21 -24.88
N GLU A 333 -27.23 -22.22 -25.91
CA GLU A 333 -27.25 -23.28 -26.92
C GLU A 333 -25.97 -23.30 -27.78
N LYS A 334 -25.38 -22.13 -28.12
CA LYS A 334 -24.07 -22.02 -28.78
C LYS A 334 -22.98 -22.71 -27.95
N ILE A 335 -22.85 -22.37 -26.65
CA ILE A 335 -21.77 -22.91 -25.83
C ILE A 335 -21.98 -24.38 -25.43
N GLU A 336 -23.22 -24.84 -25.24
CA GLU A 336 -23.52 -26.29 -25.06
C GLU A 336 -23.13 -27.09 -26.31
N LEU A 337 -23.39 -26.55 -27.52
CA LEU A 337 -22.94 -27.19 -28.76
C LEU A 337 -21.41 -27.22 -28.85
N VAL A 338 -20.73 -26.11 -28.54
CA VAL A 338 -19.25 -26.05 -28.49
C VAL A 338 -18.70 -27.09 -27.51
N ARG A 339 -19.23 -27.12 -26.28
CA ARG A 339 -18.88 -28.12 -25.26
C ARG A 339 -19.03 -29.54 -25.79
N LYS A 340 -20.18 -29.86 -26.39
CA LYS A 340 -20.43 -31.18 -26.98
C LYS A 340 -19.38 -31.55 -28.03
N ARG A 341 -19.06 -30.64 -28.96
CA ARG A 341 -18.08 -30.90 -30.04
C ARG A 341 -16.67 -31.17 -29.49
N ILE A 342 -16.28 -30.55 -28.37
CA ILE A 342 -14.99 -30.84 -27.72
C ILE A 342 -15.04 -32.21 -27.00
N VAL A 343 -16.13 -32.53 -26.29
CA VAL A 343 -16.32 -33.83 -25.62
C VAL A 343 -16.34 -35.00 -26.63
N ASP A 344 -17.03 -34.80 -27.76
CA ASP A 344 -17.09 -35.75 -28.89
C ASP A 344 -15.77 -35.78 -29.71
N LYS A 345 -14.78 -34.96 -29.34
CA LYS A 345 -13.44 -34.83 -29.94
C LYS A 345 -13.43 -34.41 -31.41
N GLU A 346 -14.45 -33.69 -31.86
CA GLU A 346 -14.49 -33.08 -33.20
C GLU A 346 -13.48 -31.92 -33.34
N ILE A 347 -13.28 -31.16 -32.27
CA ILE A 347 -12.39 -30.00 -32.18
C ILE A 347 -11.66 -30.01 -30.84
N THR A 348 -10.45 -29.44 -30.78
CA THR A 348 -9.75 -29.26 -29.49
C THR A 348 -10.29 -28.04 -28.74
N PHE A 349 -10.11 -27.99 -27.42
CA PHE A 349 -10.49 -26.83 -26.61
C PHE A 349 -9.85 -25.53 -27.13
N ALA A 350 -8.55 -25.58 -27.48
CA ALA A 350 -7.82 -24.43 -28.01
C ALA A 350 -8.29 -23.98 -29.41
N GLN A 351 -8.82 -24.89 -30.24
CA GLN A 351 -9.48 -24.52 -31.50
C GLN A 351 -10.84 -23.88 -31.24
N ALA A 352 -11.63 -24.48 -30.34
CA ALA A 352 -12.94 -24.00 -29.95
C ALA A 352 -12.87 -22.60 -29.32
N ALA A 353 -11.84 -22.32 -28.50
CA ALA A 353 -11.59 -20.99 -27.95
C ALA A 353 -11.36 -19.96 -29.06
N ARG A 354 -10.46 -20.23 -30.02
CA ARG A 354 -10.15 -19.33 -31.14
C ARG A 354 -11.35 -19.04 -32.04
N GLU A 355 -12.22 -20.02 -32.25
CA GLU A 355 -13.37 -19.92 -33.17
C GLU A 355 -14.64 -19.37 -32.49
N PHE A 356 -14.87 -19.67 -31.20
CA PHE A 356 -16.15 -19.41 -30.53
C PHE A 356 -16.09 -18.53 -29.29
N SER A 357 -14.91 -18.31 -28.68
CA SER A 357 -14.79 -17.46 -27.49
C SER A 357 -15.01 -16.00 -27.88
N ASP A 358 -15.88 -15.33 -27.13
CA ASP A 358 -16.13 -13.90 -27.24
C ASP A 358 -15.20 -13.09 -26.29
N GLU A 359 -14.34 -13.75 -25.49
CA GLU A 359 -13.27 -13.14 -24.65
C GLU A 359 -11.97 -12.97 -25.45
N GLU A 360 -11.56 -11.74 -25.74
CA GLU A 360 -10.49 -11.45 -26.70
C GLU A 360 -9.09 -11.76 -26.16
N GLU A 361 -8.90 -11.58 -24.86
CA GLU A 361 -7.66 -11.70 -24.12
C GLU A 361 -7.09 -13.12 -24.17
N THR A 362 -7.96 -14.13 -24.06
CA THR A 362 -7.57 -15.55 -23.97
C THR A 362 -7.83 -16.31 -25.28
N ARG A 363 -8.76 -15.83 -26.14
CA ARG A 363 -9.19 -16.48 -27.39
C ARG A 363 -8.02 -16.97 -28.24
N ASN A 364 -7.03 -16.11 -28.48
CA ASN A 364 -5.92 -16.42 -29.39
C ASN A 364 -4.95 -17.48 -28.81
N ASP A 365 -4.76 -17.47 -27.49
CA ASP A 365 -3.92 -18.42 -26.75
C ASP A 365 -4.63 -19.75 -26.46
N GLY A 366 -5.81 -19.96 -27.06
CA GLY A 366 -6.58 -21.19 -26.92
C GLY A 366 -7.41 -21.24 -25.63
N GLY A 367 -7.74 -20.07 -25.07
CA GLY A 367 -8.52 -19.92 -23.86
C GLY A 367 -7.71 -19.94 -22.56
N GLN A 368 -6.38 -20.07 -22.65
CA GLN A 368 -5.50 -20.15 -21.47
C GLN A 368 -5.62 -18.90 -20.60
N LEU A 369 -5.87 -19.10 -19.30
CA LEU A 369 -5.91 -18.02 -18.32
C LEU A 369 -4.49 -17.61 -17.95
N ILE A 370 -4.23 -16.30 -17.91
CA ILE A 370 -2.97 -15.75 -17.40
C ILE A 370 -3.16 -15.45 -15.92
N ASN A 371 -2.25 -15.95 -15.08
CA ASN A 371 -2.22 -15.66 -13.66
C ASN A 371 -1.83 -14.17 -13.45
N PRO A 372 -2.71 -13.33 -12.88
CA PRO A 372 -2.47 -11.88 -12.80
C PRO A 372 -1.29 -11.53 -11.89
N ARG A 373 -0.83 -12.43 -11.01
CA ARG A 373 0.28 -12.20 -10.09
C ARG A 373 1.65 -12.52 -10.71
N THR A 374 1.73 -13.59 -11.49
CA THR A 374 2.99 -14.13 -12.05
C THR A 374 3.15 -13.86 -13.56
N GLN A 375 2.07 -13.47 -14.25
CA GLN A 375 2.03 -13.24 -15.70
C GLN A 375 2.38 -14.49 -16.54
N ASP A 376 2.20 -15.68 -15.98
CA ASP A 376 2.32 -16.97 -16.65
C ASP A 376 0.99 -17.75 -16.61
N TYR A 377 0.95 -18.97 -17.16
CA TYR A 377 -0.26 -19.80 -17.20
C TYR A 377 -0.44 -20.71 -15.97
N ASN A 378 0.46 -20.64 -14.97
CA ASN A 378 0.48 -21.57 -13.84
C ASN A 378 -0.30 -20.98 -12.66
N PHE A 379 -1.26 -21.75 -12.14
CA PHE A 379 -2.01 -21.39 -10.94
C PHE A 379 -1.76 -22.43 -9.85
N GLU A 380 -1.15 -22.01 -8.74
CA GLU A 380 -1.05 -22.83 -7.54
C GLU A 380 -2.43 -22.92 -6.87
N LEU A 381 -2.93 -24.14 -6.68
CA LEU A 381 -4.31 -24.45 -6.28
C LEU A 381 -4.73 -23.76 -4.97
N THR A 382 -3.80 -23.60 -4.03
CA THR A 382 -4.00 -22.94 -2.73
C THR A 382 -4.06 -21.42 -2.80
N LYS A 383 -3.57 -20.80 -3.89
CA LYS A 383 -3.43 -19.34 -4.06
C LYS A 383 -4.38 -18.75 -5.11
N MET A 384 -5.22 -19.59 -5.72
CA MET A 384 -6.28 -19.21 -6.66
C MET A 384 -7.34 -18.32 -6.03
N ASP A 385 -8.10 -17.63 -6.89
CA ASP A 385 -9.35 -17.02 -6.47
C ASP A 385 -10.36 -18.10 -6.01
N PRO A 386 -11.13 -17.88 -4.91
CA PRO A 386 -12.09 -18.87 -4.42
C PRO A 386 -13.16 -19.30 -5.42
N GLU A 387 -13.66 -18.40 -6.28
CA GLU A 387 -14.67 -18.75 -7.29
C GLU A 387 -14.06 -19.73 -8.30
N LEU A 388 -12.92 -19.36 -8.87
CA LEU A 388 -12.15 -20.19 -9.81
C LEU A 388 -11.82 -21.56 -9.20
N TYR A 389 -11.32 -21.58 -7.95
CA TYR A 389 -11.02 -22.79 -7.21
C TYR A 389 -12.23 -23.75 -7.13
N THR A 390 -13.41 -23.24 -6.77
CA THR A 390 -14.61 -24.10 -6.67
C THR A 390 -15.03 -24.71 -8.00
N GLN A 391 -14.77 -24.03 -9.12
CA GLN A 391 -15.13 -24.47 -10.46
C GLN A 391 -14.19 -25.55 -11.02
N ILE A 392 -12.93 -25.60 -10.55
CA ILE A 392 -11.90 -26.48 -11.12
C ILE A 392 -11.33 -27.55 -10.18
N GLN A 393 -11.48 -27.43 -8.85
CA GLN A 393 -10.85 -28.35 -7.88
C GLN A 393 -11.14 -29.84 -8.15
N SER A 394 -12.33 -30.14 -8.68
CA SER A 394 -12.80 -31.50 -8.96
C SER A 394 -12.66 -31.94 -10.43
N LEU A 395 -12.20 -31.06 -11.32
CA LEU A 395 -11.96 -31.40 -12.74
C LEU A 395 -10.73 -32.28 -12.88
N LYS A 396 -10.88 -33.38 -13.61
CA LYS A 396 -9.74 -34.14 -14.13
C LYS A 396 -9.14 -33.44 -15.35
N ASP A 397 -7.94 -33.87 -15.71
CA ASP A 397 -7.21 -33.27 -16.83
C ASP A 397 -7.96 -33.49 -18.15
N ASN A 398 -8.12 -32.42 -18.91
CA ASN A 398 -8.93 -32.34 -20.13
C ASN A 398 -10.45 -32.64 -19.93
N GLU A 399 -10.93 -32.74 -18.69
CA GLU A 399 -12.36 -32.73 -18.38
C GLU A 399 -12.91 -31.30 -18.56
N ILE A 400 -14.16 -31.19 -19.02
CA ILE A 400 -14.80 -29.91 -19.32
C ILE A 400 -16.00 -29.72 -18.41
N THR A 401 -16.02 -28.59 -17.69
CA THR A 401 -17.14 -28.21 -16.84
C THR A 401 -18.48 -28.29 -17.58
N PRO A 402 -19.61 -28.48 -16.89
CA PRO A 402 -20.90 -28.03 -17.40
C PRO A 402 -20.84 -26.56 -17.84
N VAL A 403 -21.80 -26.11 -18.64
CA VAL A 403 -21.92 -24.69 -18.96
C VAL A 403 -22.27 -23.91 -17.70
N LEU A 404 -21.34 -23.06 -17.26
CA LEU A 404 -21.50 -22.17 -16.13
C LEU A 404 -22.12 -20.86 -16.64
N GLN A 405 -22.99 -20.25 -15.82
CA GLN A 405 -23.42 -18.87 -16.01
C GLN A 405 -22.59 -17.98 -15.09
N ASP A 406 -22.17 -16.84 -15.61
CA ASP A 406 -21.25 -15.90 -14.96
C ASP A 406 -21.67 -14.46 -15.32
N GLU A 407 -21.12 -13.47 -14.62
CA GLU A 407 -21.37 -12.04 -14.85
C GLU A 407 -20.10 -11.21 -14.61
N ASP A 408 -20.02 -10.02 -15.19
CA ASP A 408 -19.00 -9.03 -14.88
C ASP A 408 -19.56 -7.60 -14.99
N ARG A 409 -18.70 -6.59 -14.82
CA ARG A 409 -19.10 -5.17 -14.83
C ARG A 409 -19.64 -4.68 -16.18
N VAL A 410 -19.25 -5.33 -17.27
CA VAL A 410 -19.62 -5.03 -18.66
C VAL A 410 -20.77 -5.96 -19.09
N ASN A 411 -20.61 -7.27 -18.87
CA ASN A 411 -21.53 -8.31 -19.29
C ASN A 411 -22.39 -8.79 -18.10
N PRO A 412 -23.67 -8.38 -17.98
CA PRO A 412 -24.53 -8.82 -16.87
C PRO A 412 -24.89 -10.31 -16.94
N ILE A 413 -24.69 -10.96 -18.10
CA ILE A 413 -24.82 -12.40 -18.29
C ILE A 413 -23.77 -12.81 -19.33
N LYS A 414 -22.94 -13.78 -19.00
CA LYS A 414 -22.10 -14.55 -19.93
C LYS A 414 -22.17 -16.03 -19.57
N PHE A 415 -21.81 -16.89 -20.51
CA PHE A 415 -21.68 -18.32 -20.26
C PHE A 415 -20.22 -18.74 -20.43
N LYS A 416 -19.69 -19.57 -19.55
CA LYS A 416 -18.33 -20.11 -19.64
C LYS A 416 -18.29 -21.62 -19.54
N ILE A 417 -17.36 -22.24 -20.25
CA ILE A 417 -16.89 -23.62 -20.00
C ILE A 417 -15.39 -23.58 -19.75
N MET A 418 -14.92 -24.44 -18.86
CA MET A 418 -13.53 -24.44 -18.41
C MET A 418 -12.95 -25.85 -18.45
N THR A 419 -11.63 -25.94 -18.54
CA THR A 419 -10.89 -27.21 -18.49
C THR A 419 -9.52 -27.02 -17.84
N VAL A 420 -9.02 -28.08 -17.20
CA VAL A 420 -7.63 -28.18 -16.74
C VAL A 420 -6.82 -28.79 -17.87
N THR A 421 -5.99 -27.99 -18.53
CA THR A 421 -5.19 -28.42 -19.69
C THR A 421 -3.89 -29.12 -19.30
N ASP A 422 -3.39 -28.83 -18.11
CA ASP A 422 -2.18 -29.41 -17.52
C ASP A 422 -2.32 -29.37 -15.99
N ARG A 423 -1.86 -30.42 -15.32
CA ARG A 423 -1.91 -30.60 -13.86
C ARG A 423 -0.59 -31.18 -13.40
N ILE A 424 0.03 -30.49 -12.45
CA ILE A 424 1.18 -30.97 -11.71
C ILE A 424 0.71 -31.12 -10.27
N ASP A 425 0.52 -32.35 -9.80
CA ASP A 425 0.13 -32.60 -8.41
C ASP A 425 1.25 -32.23 -7.43
N GLU A 426 0.91 -32.12 -6.14
CA GLU A 426 1.87 -31.83 -5.08
C GLU A 426 3.03 -32.84 -5.08
N HIS A 427 4.26 -32.32 -5.01
CA HIS A 427 5.48 -33.14 -4.98
C HIS A 427 6.64 -32.46 -4.24
N GLU A 428 7.56 -33.28 -3.73
CA GLU A 428 8.89 -32.83 -3.30
C GLU A 428 9.61 -32.22 -4.52
N ALA A 429 10.28 -31.07 -4.33
CA ALA A 429 10.97 -30.35 -5.39
C ALA A 429 11.91 -31.25 -6.20
N ASP A 430 11.74 -31.26 -7.54
CA ASP A 430 12.60 -32.01 -8.46
C ASP A 430 13.46 -31.05 -9.30
N PHE A 431 14.77 -31.27 -9.31
CA PHE A 431 15.71 -30.36 -9.99
C PHE A 431 15.45 -30.20 -11.49
N ALA A 432 14.93 -31.22 -12.17
CA ALA A 432 14.70 -31.17 -13.62
C ALA A 432 13.34 -30.55 -13.96
N LYS A 433 12.31 -30.78 -13.14
CA LYS A 433 10.96 -30.21 -13.33
C LYS A 433 10.87 -28.76 -12.85
N ASP A 434 11.40 -28.48 -11.65
CA ASP A 434 11.20 -27.22 -10.94
C ASP A 434 12.41 -26.27 -11.05
N TYR A 435 13.30 -26.48 -12.03
CA TYR A 435 14.53 -25.71 -12.18
C TYR A 435 14.35 -24.19 -12.07
N LEU A 436 13.27 -23.63 -12.63
CA LEU A 436 12.96 -22.20 -12.53
C LEU A 436 12.56 -21.76 -11.11
N LYS A 437 11.78 -22.58 -10.38
CA LYS A 437 11.42 -22.31 -8.98
C LYS A 437 12.65 -22.40 -8.09
N ILE A 438 13.46 -23.44 -8.28
CA ILE A 438 14.71 -23.67 -7.55
C ILE A 438 15.73 -22.56 -7.86
N LYS A 439 15.81 -22.08 -9.11
CA LYS A 439 16.60 -20.89 -9.47
C LYS A 439 16.14 -19.67 -8.67
N ASN A 440 14.84 -19.39 -8.65
CA ASN A 440 14.30 -18.24 -7.92
C ASN A 440 14.55 -18.35 -6.39
N LEU A 441 14.45 -19.55 -5.81
CA LEU A 441 14.81 -19.79 -4.41
C LEU A 441 16.31 -19.60 -4.15
N THR A 442 17.18 -20.04 -5.07
CA THR A 442 18.64 -19.83 -5.01
C THR A 442 18.96 -18.33 -5.09
N GLU A 443 18.27 -17.60 -5.97
CA GLU A 443 18.44 -16.17 -6.16
C GLU A 443 18.03 -15.41 -4.89
N GLN A 444 16.88 -15.74 -4.31
CA GLN A 444 16.42 -15.20 -3.02
C GLN A 444 17.41 -15.50 -1.89
N ASP A 445 17.86 -16.75 -1.72
CA ASP A 445 18.86 -17.13 -0.72
C ASP A 445 20.18 -16.34 -0.88
N LYS A 446 20.67 -16.19 -2.12
CA LYS A 446 21.86 -15.40 -2.44
C LYS A 446 21.67 -13.91 -2.14
N GLN A 447 20.49 -13.36 -2.42
CA GLN A 447 20.11 -11.99 -2.07
C GLN A 447 20.05 -11.78 -0.55
N PHE A 448 19.42 -12.69 0.19
CA PHE A 448 19.38 -12.64 1.66
C PHE A 448 20.79 -12.69 2.27
N LYS A 449 21.65 -13.60 1.81
CA LYS A 449 23.06 -13.69 2.26
C LYS A 449 23.88 -12.45 1.92
N ALA A 450 23.65 -11.83 0.76
CA ALA A 450 24.31 -10.57 0.38
C ALA A 450 23.86 -9.41 1.27
N ILE A 451 22.55 -9.31 1.57
CA ILE A 451 21.98 -8.33 2.49
C ILE A 451 22.53 -8.53 3.90
N GLU A 452 22.50 -9.75 4.44
CA GLU A 452 23.02 -10.09 5.78
C GLU A 452 24.50 -9.72 5.90
N LYS A 453 25.31 -10.10 4.91
CA LYS A 453 26.73 -9.74 4.85
C LYS A 453 26.92 -8.21 4.85
N TRP A 454 26.20 -7.50 3.99
CA TRP A 454 26.25 -6.04 3.90
C TRP A 454 25.86 -5.38 5.23
N VAL A 455 24.79 -5.84 5.89
CA VAL A 455 24.34 -5.32 7.20
C VAL A 455 25.42 -5.55 8.25
N ASN A 456 25.99 -6.75 8.35
CA ASN A 456 27.01 -7.05 9.34
C ASN A 456 28.31 -6.26 9.12
N GLU A 457 28.73 -6.05 7.86
CA GLU A 457 29.85 -5.15 7.52
C GLU A 457 29.52 -3.69 7.91
N LYS A 458 28.34 -3.19 7.55
CA LYS A 458 27.95 -1.79 7.77
C LYS A 458 27.60 -1.46 9.21
N ILE A 459 27.14 -2.42 10.01
CA ILE A 459 27.05 -2.27 11.46
C ILE A 459 28.42 -1.91 12.04
N MET A 460 29.50 -2.57 11.59
CA MET A 460 30.83 -2.30 12.12
C MET A 460 31.33 -0.90 11.73
N ASP A 461 31.12 -0.48 10.48
CA ASP A 461 31.50 0.84 9.95
C ASP A 461 30.73 2.01 10.59
N THR A 462 29.47 1.80 11.01
CA THR A 462 28.58 2.88 11.49
C THR A 462 28.63 3.08 13.01
N TYR A 463 28.49 4.34 13.46
CA TYR A 463 28.24 4.65 14.87
C TYR A 463 26.85 4.19 15.27
N ILE A 464 26.78 3.24 16.21
CA ILE A 464 25.53 2.67 16.72
C ILE A 464 25.56 2.76 18.25
N ASN A 465 24.46 3.23 18.84
CA ASN A 465 24.25 3.25 20.27
C ASN A 465 22.81 2.82 20.58
N ILE A 466 22.63 1.84 21.49
CA ILE A 466 21.33 1.30 21.90
C ILE A 466 21.19 1.49 23.42
N ASN A 467 20.08 2.08 23.84
CA ASN A 467 19.81 2.47 25.23
C ASN A 467 18.76 1.58 25.91
N GLY A 468 18.78 1.57 27.24
CA GLY A 468 17.72 0.97 28.06
C GLY A 468 17.54 -0.53 27.87
N ASP A 469 16.30 -0.99 28.04
CA ASP A 469 15.94 -2.41 28.07
C ASP A 469 16.16 -3.13 26.72
N TYR A 470 16.19 -2.37 25.62
CA TYR A 470 16.43 -2.88 24.26
C TYR A 470 17.83 -3.50 24.07
N ARG A 471 18.78 -3.22 24.96
CA ARG A 471 20.09 -3.90 24.97
C ARG A 471 20.00 -5.40 25.32
N ASN A 472 18.86 -5.82 25.87
CA ASN A 472 18.57 -7.21 26.21
C ASN A 472 17.73 -7.92 25.14
N CYS A 473 17.38 -7.23 24.05
CA CYS A 473 16.76 -7.87 22.89
C CYS A 473 17.72 -8.85 22.25
N ASP A 474 17.19 -9.98 21.81
CA ASP A 474 17.88 -10.89 20.90
C ASP A 474 17.70 -10.35 19.47
N PHE A 475 18.81 -10.21 18.74
CA PHE A 475 18.85 -9.60 17.42
C PHE A 475 19.49 -10.55 16.41
N GLN A 476 19.01 -10.53 15.16
CA GLN A 476 19.60 -11.31 14.08
C GLN A 476 21.01 -10.83 13.70
N SER A 477 21.25 -9.52 13.71
CA SER A 477 22.56 -8.91 13.42
C SER A 477 23.28 -8.42 14.69
N ASN A 478 24.61 -8.27 14.64
CA ASN A 478 25.43 -7.90 15.81
C ASN A 478 25.38 -6.40 16.16
N TRP A 479 24.19 -5.84 16.38
CA TRP A 479 23.96 -4.43 16.70
C TRP A 479 24.70 -3.92 17.94
N LEU A 480 25.05 -4.82 18.86
CA LEU A 480 25.76 -4.49 20.10
C LEU A 480 27.29 -4.60 19.98
N LYS A 481 27.81 -4.97 18.80
CA LYS A 481 29.25 -5.17 18.52
C LYS A 481 29.95 -6.01 19.59
N LYS A 482 29.31 -7.12 19.99
CA LYS A 482 29.92 -8.11 20.90
C LYS A 482 30.91 -8.96 20.10
N GLU A 483 32.06 -9.28 20.70
CA GLU A 483 33.03 -10.24 20.15
C GLU A 483 32.52 -11.69 20.21
#